data_AF-A0A1Q3FM33-F1
#
_entry.id   AF-A0A1Q3FM33-F1
#
_cell.length_a   1.000
_cell.length_b   1.000
_cell.length_c   1.000
_cell.angle_alpha   90.00
_cell.angle_beta   90.00
_cell.angle_gamma   90.00
#
_symmetry.space_group_name_H-M   'P 1'
#
loop_
_entity.id
_entity.type
_entity.pdbx_description
1 polymer ?
#
loop_
_entity_poly.entity_id
_entity_poly.type
_entity_poly.pdbx_seq_one_letter_code
_entity_poly.pdbx_strand_id
1 'polypeptide(L)'
;MKTLNLVLLVLQMILSFTKLSEQSVKLIKTGSSNASHYIELGIIVDNALYQKLDQEDDQVKKYSLDLVNEVNTYLHPINVSVHLVDVIIWKNQDEFPIPYNTIATLPNFQNFVRTMNATKTQPDIVILLSGIRKLKTISVAYQGNICKQPPSAAIIQIKMAKSKQNVAAIVHEIGHILGATHDNECRCCVMSPSNKKWSDKEWSQESLQELVKKQEMGLWKCLENKPSKMYDEDEDKCD
;
A
#
# COMPACT_ATOMS: atom_id res chain seq x y z
N MET A 1 26.61 37.07 -31.76
CA MET A 1 27.35 35.78 -31.70
C MET A 1 27.40 35.14 -30.32
N LYS A 2 27.55 35.87 -29.20
CA LYS A 2 27.67 35.26 -27.85
C LYS A 2 26.37 34.65 -27.29
N THR A 3 25.21 35.25 -27.58
CA THR A 3 23.90 34.78 -27.09
C THR A 3 23.42 33.48 -27.76
N LEU A 4 23.72 33.29 -29.05
CA LEU A 4 23.33 32.09 -29.79
C LEU A 4 24.05 30.83 -29.28
N ASN A 5 25.33 30.96 -28.90
CA ASN A 5 26.10 29.86 -28.31
C ASN A 5 25.59 29.46 -26.93
N LEU A 6 25.11 30.42 -26.13
CA LEU A 6 24.55 30.12 -24.81
C LEU A 6 23.23 29.35 -24.91
N VAL A 7 22.36 29.73 -25.84
CA VAL A 7 21.10 29.01 -26.10
C VAL A 7 21.37 27.57 -26.58
N LEU A 8 22.35 27.38 -27.45
CA LEU A 8 22.73 26.06 -27.95
C LEU A 8 23.29 25.15 -26.84
N LEU A 9 24.11 25.69 -25.94
CA LEU A 9 24.64 24.97 -24.78
C LEU A 9 23.53 24.56 -23.80
N VAL A 10 22.58 25.45 -23.53
CA VAL A 10 21.43 25.13 -22.66
C VAL A 10 20.56 24.04 -23.29
N LEU A 11 20.30 24.12 -24.60
CA LEU A 11 19.51 23.09 -25.30
C LEU A 11 20.23 21.73 -25.31
N GLN A 12 21.55 21.70 -25.50
CA GLN A 12 22.36 20.48 -25.42
C GLN A 12 22.38 19.88 -24.01
N MET A 13 22.44 20.72 -22.97
CA MET A 13 22.30 20.25 -21.60
C MET A 13 20.91 19.65 -21.36
N ILE A 14 19.83 20.33 -21.75
CA ILE A 14 18.46 19.82 -21.59
C ILE A 14 18.28 18.49 -22.35
N LEU A 15 18.79 18.38 -23.57
CA LEU A 15 18.76 17.14 -24.36
C LEU A 15 19.59 16.01 -23.70
N SER A 16 20.69 16.35 -23.05
CA SER A 16 21.52 15.38 -22.31
C SER A 16 20.83 14.91 -21.04
N PHE A 17 20.20 15.82 -20.28
CA PHE A 17 19.43 15.52 -19.07
C PHE A 17 18.18 14.69 -19.38
N THR A 18 17.44 15.02 -20.43
CA THR A 18 16.27 14.24 -20.87
C THR A 18 16.67 12.83 -21.31
N LYS A 19 17.77 12.69 -22.06
CA LYS A 19 18.30 11.39 -22.45
C LYS A 19 18.79 10.54 -21.27
N LEU A 20 19.42 11.17 -20.26
CA LEU A 20 19.82 10.51 -19.02
C LEU A 20 18.60 10.09 -18.18
N SER A 21 17.56 10.92 -18.12
CA SER A 21 16.28 10.59 -17.50
C SER A 21 15.61 9.39 -18.17
N GLU A 22 15.50 9.39 -19.51
CA GLU A 22 14.94 8.28 -20.28
C GLU A 22 15.74 6.99 -20.10
N GLN A 23 17.08 7.07 -20.09
CA GLN A 23 17.94 5.93 -19.80
C GLN A 23 17.76 5.42 -18.38
N SER A 24 17.57 6.29 -17.39
CA SER A 24 17.31 5.92 -16.01
C SER A 24 15.95 5.25 -15.86
N VAL A 25 14.91 5.76 -16.52
CA VAL A 25 13.57 5.15 -16.58
C VAL A 25 13.63 3.80 -17.28
N LYS A 26 14.41 3.69 -18.36
CA LYS A 26 14.62 2.43 -19.08
C LYS A 26 15.40 1.42 -18.23
N LEU A 27 16.40 1.86 -17.47
CA LEU A 27 17.14 1.06 -16.49
C LEU A 27 16.27 0.63 -15.32
N ILE A 28 15.37 1.47 -14.82
CA ILE A 28 14.34 1.08 -13.82
C ILE A 28 13.42 0.00 -14.43
N LYS A 29 13.03 0.15 -15.69
CA LYS A 29 12.20 -0.82 -16.43
C LYS A 29 12.92 -2.13 -16.76
N THR A 30 14.26 -2.14 -16.85
CA THR A 30 15.08 -3.33 -17.13
C THR A 30 15.80 -3.90 -15.91
N GLY A 31 15.87 -3.15 -14.81
CA GLY A 31 16.58 -3.46 -13.56
C GLY A 31 15.67 -3.93 -12.43
N SER A 32 14.36 -3.76 -12.55
CA SER A 32 13.43 -4.64 -11.84
C SER A 32 13.67 -6.06 -12.37
N SER A 33 14.00 -7.01 -11.49
CA SER A 33 14.01 -8.41 -11.91
C SER A 33 12.64 -8.71 -12.54
N ASN A 34 12.59 -9.46 -13.63
CA ASN A 34 11.32 -9.96 -14.20
C ASN A 34 10.54 -10.86 -13.21
N ALA A 35 10.97 -10.96 -11.95
CA ALA A 35 10.27 -11.68 -10.90
C ALA A 35 9.12 -10.82 -10.37
N SER A 36 7.90 -11.30 -10.58
CA SER A 36 6.71 -10.75 -9.94
C SER A 36 6.73 -11.05 -8.45
N HIS A 37 6.42 -10.05 -7.64
CA HIS A 37 6.28 -10.19 -6.19
C HIS A 37 4.80 -10.24 -5.84
N TYR A 38 4.44 -11.11 -4.90
CA TYR A 38 3.08 -11.34 -4.45
C TYR A 38 2.98 -10.99 -2.98
N ILE A 39 1.99 -10.18 -2.62
CA ILE A 39 1.67 -9.85 -1.23
C ILE A 39 0.41 -10.62 -0.86
N GLU A 40 0.51 -11.55 0.08
CA GLU A 40 -0.64 -12.14 0.76
C GLU A 40 -1.18 -11.12 1.79
N LEU A 41 -2.38 -10.58 1.55
CA LEU A 41 -2.98 -9.51 2.35
C LEU A 41 -4.14 -10.05 3.19
N GLY A 42 -4.10 -9.80 4.50
CA GLY A 42 -5.25 -9.92 5.39
C GLY A 42 -5.90 -8.55 5.62
N ILE A 43 -7.23 -8.49 5.58
CA ILE A 43 -8.00 -7.29 5.93
C ILE A 43 -8.78 -7.53 7.22
N ILE A 44 -8.74 -6.56 8.12
CA ILE A 44 -9.61 -6.50 9.29
C ILE A 44 -10.50 -5.27 9.15
N VAL A 45 -11.80 -5.44 9.39
CA VAL A 45 -12.80 -4.36 9.37
C VAL A 45 -13.29 -4.10 10.77
N ASP A 46 -13.08 -2.86 11.25
CA ASP A 46 -13.55 -2.44 12.58
C ASP A 46 -15.07 -2.34 12.64
N ASN A 47 -15.61 -2.30 13.86
CA ASN A 47 -17.04 -2.28 14.07
C ASN A 47 -17.69 -1.03 13.46
N ALA A 48 -17.01 0.12 13.54
CA ALA A 48 -17.49 1.37 13.02
C ALA A 48 -17.61 1.38 11.49
N LEU A 49 -16.77 0.64 10.76
CA LEU A 49 -16.89 0.47 9.32
C LEU A 49 -17.93 -0.58 8.97
N TYR A 50 -18.02 -1.68 9.71
CA TYR A 50 -19.07 -2.68 9.53
C TYR A 50 -20.47 -2.05 9.61
N GLN A 51 -20.71 -1.19 10.61
CA GLN A 51 -21.95 -0.41 10.73
C GLN A 51 -22.25 0.49 9.52
N LYS A 52 -21.23 0.96 8.79
CA LYS A 52 -21.41 1.79 7.59
C LYS A 52 -21.57 0.98 6.31
N LEU A 53 -21.24 -0.31 6.36
CA LEU A 53 -21.44 -1.28 5.28
C LEU A 53 -22.71 -2.09 5.55
N ASP A 54 -23.71 -1.41 6.10
CA ASP A 54 -25.04 -1.92 6.41
C ASP A 54 -25.07 -3.17 7.30
N GLN A 55 -23.97 -3.45 8.03
CA GLN A 55 -23.82 -4.63 8.88
C GLN A 55 -24.00 -5.96 8.10
N GLU A 56 -23.65 -5.95 6.82
CA GLU A 56 -23.73 -7.12 5.94
C GLU A 56 -22.33 -7.63 5.63
N ASP A 57 -22.08 -8.91 5.93
CA ASP A 57 -20.78 -9.54 5.68
C ASP A 57 -20.43 -9.46 4.20
N ASP A 58 -21.37 -9.76 3.30
CA ASP A 58 -21.16 -9.72 1.86
C ASP A 58 -20.76 -8.32 1.36
N GLN A 59 -21.29 -7.25 1.96
CA GLN A 59 -20.88 -5.89 1.63
C GLN A 59 -19.44 -5.61 2.06
N VAL A 60 -19.02 -6.15 3.21
CA VAL A 60 -17.62 -6.06 3.65
C VAL A 60 -16.68 -6.83 2.73
N LYS A 61 -17.05 -8.06 2.36
CA LYS A 61 -16.26 -8.92 1.45
C LYS A 61 -16.10 -8.24 0.10
N LYS A 62 -17.22 -7.79 -0.50
CA LYS A 62 -17.25 -7.06 -1.77
C LYS A 62 -16.40 -5.80 -1.72
N TYR A 63 -16.58 -4.95 -0.70
CA TYR A 63 -15.80 -3.72 -0.55
C TYR A 63 -14.29 -3.99 -0.43
N SER A 64 -13.92 -5.04 0.30
CA SER A 64 -12.52 -5.44 0.47
C SER A 64 -11.89 -5.90 -0.86
N LEU A 65 -12.62 -6.71 -1.64
CA LEU A 65 -12.19 -7.16 -2.96
C LEU A 65 -12.06 -6.00 -3.96
N ASP A 66 -13.05 -5.11 -4.00
CA ASP A 66 -13.02 -3.93 -4.87
C ASP A 66 -11.82 -3.03 -4.54
N LEU A 67 -11.52 -2.82 -3.25
CA LEU A 67 -10.31 -2.09 -2.83
C LEU A 67 -9.02 -2.76 -3.32
N VAL A 68 -8.89 -4.08 -3.14
CA VAL A 68 -7.68 -4.81 -3.56
C VAL A 68 -7.50 -4.77 -5.07
N ASN A 69 -8.58 -4.92 -5.83
CA ASN A 69 -8.57 -4.79 -7.28
C ASN A 69 -8.09 -3.40 -7.71
N GLU A 70 -8.59 -2.34 -7.08
CA GLU A 70 -8.12 -0.98 -7.36
C GLU A 70 -6.64 -0.81 -6.94
N VAL A 71 -6.23 -1.26 -5.76
CA VAL A 71 -4.84 -1.20 -5.27
C VAL A 71 -3.85 -1.85 -6.25
N ASN A 72 -4.21 -3.00 -6.81
CA ASN A 72 -3.37 -3.71 -7.79
C ASN A 72 -3.08 -2.87 -9.04
N THR A 73 -4.00 -1.99 -9.46
CA THR A 73 -3.73 -1.09 -10.59
C THR A 73 -2.59 -0.11 -10.31
N TYR A 74 -2.35 0.25 -9.03
CA TYR A 74 -1.29 1.16 -8.63
C TYR A 74 0.04 0.43 -8.37
N LEU A 75 0.01 -0.86 -8.05
CA LEU A 75 1.21 -1.65 -7.74
C LEU A 75 1.81 -2.32 -8.99
N HIS A 76 1.04 -2.40 -10.09
CA HIS A 76 1.53 -2.91 -11.38
C HIS A 76 2.84 -2.27 -11.87
N PRO A 77 3.07 -0.94 -11.80
CA PRO A 77 4.33 -0.31 -12.23
C PRO A 77 5.59 -0.80 -11.49
N ILE A 78 5.43 -1.39 -10.30
CA ILE A 78 6.54 -1.94 -9.50
C ILE A 78 6.55 -3.48 -9.49
N ASN A 79 5.78 -4.12 -10.38
CA ASN A 79 5.69 -5.58 -10.53
C ASN A 79 5.32 -6.31 -9.21
N VAL A 80 4.43 -5.70 -8.43
CA VAL A 80 3.85 -6.26 -7.20
C VAL A 80 2.36 -6.51 -7.43
N SER A 81 1.89 -7.70 -7.05
CA SER A 81 0.47 -8.06 -7.02
C SER A 81 0.03 -8.39 -5.60
N VAL A 82 -1.07 -7.82 -5.16
CA VAL A 82 -1.69 -8.07 -3.86
C VAL A 82 -2.82 -9.07 -4.03
N HIS A 83 -2.82 -10.08 -3.18
CA HIS A 83 -3.81 -11.14 -3.12
C HIS A 83 -4.48 -11.10 -1.76
N LEU A 84 -5.79 -10.87 -1.74
CA LEU A 84 -6.57 -11.00 -0.52
C LEU A 84 -6.58 -12.47 -0.12
N VAL A 85 -6.22 -12.78 1.12
CA VAL A 85 -6.20 -14.15 1.65
C VAL A 85 -7.10 -14.34 2.87
N ASP A 86 -7.47 -13.26 3.56
CA ASP A 86 -8.38 -13.32 4.71
C ASP A 86 -9.11 -11.99 4.92
N VAL A 87 -10.35 -12.06 5.40
CA VAL A 87 -11.18 -10.91 5.80
C VAL A 87 -11.82 -11.21 7.15
N ILE A 88 -11.46 -10.43 8.16
CA ILE A 88 -11.95 -10.56 9.53
C ILE A 88 -12.83 -9.35 9.88
N ILE A 89 -14.00 -9.58 10.45
CA ILE A 89 -14.99 -8.54 10.74
C ILE A 89 -15.24 -8.46 12.24
N TRP A 90 -15.03 -7.29 12.83
CA TRP A 90 -15.36 -7.01 14.24
C TRP A 90 -16.83 -6.61 14.39
N LYS A 91 -17.73 -7.60 14.34
CA LYS A 91 -19.19 -7.37 14.24
C LYS A 91 -19.83 -6.73 15.47
N ASN A 92 -19.35 -7.07 16.67
CA ASN A 92 -19.98 -6.64 17.93
C ASN A 92 -19.25 -5.45 18.56
N GLN A 93 -17.92 -5.55 18.65
CA GLN A 93 -17.03 -4.54 19.21
C GLN A 93 -15.63 -4.74 18.66
N ASP A 94 -14.82 -3.69 18.72
CA ASP A 94 -13.40 -3.78 18.37
C ASP A 94 -12.64 -4.62 19.41
N GLU A 95 -11.67 -5.43 18.97
CA GLU A 95 -10.86 -6.29 19.84
C GLU A 95 -9.93 -5.49 20.76
N PHE A 96 -9.66 -4.23 20.42
CA PHE A 96 -8.98 -3.28 21.27
C PHE A 96 -9.42 -1.84 20.94
N PRO A 97 -9.25 -0.89 21.87
CA PRO A 97 -9.64 0.50 21.62
C PRO A 97 -8.81 1.16 20.52
N ILE A 98 -9.47 1.84 19.58
CA ILE A 98 -8.84 2.67 18.55
C ILE A 98 -9.00 4.16 18.93
N PRO A 99 -8.05 4.76 19.66
CA PRO A 99 -8.12 6.18 20.03
C PRO A 99 -7.98 7.12 18.83
N TYR A 100 -8.34 8.38 19.04
CA TYR A 100 -8.18 9.48 18.07
C TYR A 100 -6.76 9.55 17.45
N ASN A 101 -5.73 9.23 18.24
CA ASN A 101 -4.34 9.23 17.79
C ASN A 101 -3.96 7.86 17.19
N THR A 102 -4.18 7.69 15.87
CA THR A 102 -3.90 6.44 15.14
C THR A 102 -2.46 5.93 15.30
N ILE A 103 -1.48 6.84 15.45
CA ILE A 103 -0.06 6.46 15.63
C ILE A 103 0.13 5.70 16.96
N ALA A 104 -0.61 6.09 18.00
CA ALA A 104 -0.57 5.38 19.28
C ALA A 104 -1.28 4.02 19.22
N THR A 105 -2.12 3.80 18.21
CA THR A 105 -2.84 2.52 18.00
C THR A 105 -1.98 1.48 17.28
N LEU A 106 -1.05 1.91 16.41
CA LEU A 106 -0.25 0.98 15.59
C LEU A 106 0.48 -0.11 16.41
N PRO A 107 1.12 0.19 17.56
CA PRO A 107 1.72 -0.85 18.40
C PRO A 107 0.71 -1.88 18.93
N ASN A 108 -0.48 -1.43 19.34
CA ASN A 108 -1.54 -2.31 19.83
C ASN A 108 -2.06 -3.21 18.71
N PHE A 109 -2.24 -2.64 17.52
CA PHE A 109 -2.66 -3.41 16.34
C PHE A 109 -1.59 -4.42 15.92
N GLN A 110 -0.32 -4.02 15.87
CA GLN A 110 0.79 -4.93 15.57
C GLN A 110 0.87 -6.09 16.60
N ASN A 111 0.54 -5.82 17.87
CA ASN A 111 0.46 -6.85 18.89
C ASN A 111 -0.71 -7.81 18.66
N PHE A 112 -1.88 -7.30 18.30
CA PHE A 112 -3.03 -8.13 17.93
C PHE A 112 -2.75 -9.03 16.72
N VAL A 113 -2.12 -8.48 15.67
CA VAL A 113 -1.66 -9.24 14.49
C VAL A 113 -0.69 -10.35 14.90
N ARG A 114 0.23 -10.08 15.84
CA ARG A 114 1.15 -11.11 16.37
C ARG A 114 0.38 -12.27 17.04
N THR A 115 -0.63 -11.96 17.85
CA THR A 115 -1.37 -12.99 18.60
C THR A 115 -2.30 -13.81 17.71
N MET A 116 -2.93 -13.19 16.71
CA MET A 116 -3.79 -13.88 15.74
C MET A 116 -3.00 -14.93 14.94
N ASN A 117 -1.81 -14.56 14.49
CA ASN A 117 -1.00 -15.34 13.55
C ASN A 117 -0.21 -16.50 14.19
N ALA A 118 -0.24 -16.65 15.52
CA ALA A 118 0.41 -17.76 16.20
C ALA A 118 -0.19 -19.15 15.85
N THR A 119 -1.31 -19.21 15.11
CA THR A 119 -2.11 -20.43 14.92
C THR A 119 -2.50 -20.77 13.46
N LYS A 120 -2.15 -19.94 12.45
CA LYS A 120 -2.58 -20.11 11.04
C LYS A 120 -1.48 -19.74 10.02
N THR A 121 -1.68 -20.09 8.74
CA THR A 121 -0.90 -19.55 7.59
C THR A 121 -0.99 -18.02 7.61
N GLN A 122 0.15 -17.33 7.50
CA GLN A 122 0.26 -15.92 7.83
C GLN A 122 0.30 -15.06 6.56
N PRO A 123 -0.55 -14.02 6.44
CA PRO A 123 -0.39 -13.02 5.39
C PRO A 123 0.93 -12.25 5.59
N ASP A 124 1.46 -11.67 4.53
CA ASP A 124 2.64 -10.78 4.58
C ASP A 124 2.31 -9.43 5.21
N ILE A 125 1.10 -8.94 4.92
CA ILE A 125 0.57 -7.66 5.40
C ILE A 125 -0.84 -7.87 5.98
N VAL A 126 -1.13 -7.21 7.11
CA VAL A 126 -2.48 -7.10 7.66
C VAL A 126 -2.88 -5.63 7.75
N ILE A 127 -4.03 -5.27 7.19
CA ILE A 127 -4.54 -3.89 7.19
C ILE A 127 -5.85 -3.82 7.99
N LEU A 128 -5.89 -2.92 8.98
CA LEU A 128 -7.11 -2.53 9.67
C LEU A 128 -7.80 -1.38 8.92
N LEU A 129 -8.99 -1.64 8.40
CA LEU A 129 -9.87 -0.64 7.81
C LEU A 129 -10.83 -0.11 8.89
N SER A 130 -10.69 1.18 9.22
CA SER A 130 -11.43 1.81 10.31
C SER A 130 -12.49 2.81 9.82
N GLY A 131 -13.71 2.66 10.32
CA GLY A 131 -14.82 3.57 10.08
C GLY A 131 -14.86 4.77 11.02
N ILE A 132 -13.94 4.87 11.98
CA ILE A 132 -13.96 5.96 12.97
C ILE A 132 -13.75 7.31 12.27
N ARG A 133 -14.72 8.24 12.41
CA ARG A 133 -14.72 9.51 11.66
C ARG A 133 -13.63 10.49 12.08
N LYS A 134 -13.25 10.49 13.36
CA LYS A 134 -12.30 11.44 13.95
C LYS A 134 -11.00 10.70 14.26
N LEU A 135 -10.22 10.36 13.25
CA LEU A 135 -8.83 9.94 13.43
C LEU A 135 -7.91 11.10 13.06
N LYS A 136 -6.88 11.35 13.87
CA LYS A 136 -5.90 12.42 13.65
C LYS A 136 -5.11 12.20 12.37
N THR A 137 -4.71 10.95 12.15
CA THR A 137 -3.93 10.51 11.00
C THR A 137 -4.80 9.54 10.20
N ILE A 138 -4.96 9.80 8.91
CA ILE A 138 -5.83 9.00 8.03
C ILE A 138 -5.26 7.60 7.83
N SER A 139 -3.95 7.44 7.84
CA SER A 139 -3.29 6.16 7.65
C SER A 139 -1.95 6.11 8.37
N VAL A 140 -1.49 4.92 8.74
CA VAL A 140 -0.16 4.72 9.33
C VAL A 140 0.30 3.27 9.18
N ALA A 141 1.58 3.09 8.89
CA ALA A 141 2.31 1.82 8.91
C ALA A 141 3.76 2.02 9.37
N TYR A 142 4.45 0.92 9.68
CA TYR A 142 5.89 0.93 9.85
C TYR A 142 6.60 0.94 8.49
N GLN A 143 7.74 1.61 8.40
CA GLN A 143 8.52 1.67 7.17
C GLN A 143 9.50 0.49 7.08
N GLY A 144 9.60 -0.13 5.89
CA GLY A 144 10.64 -1.10 5.55
C GLY A 144 10.64 -2.34 6.43
N ASN A 145 9.44 -2.78 6.84
CA ASN A 145 9.25 -3.92 7.73
C ASN A 145 8.63 -5.14 7.04
N ILE A 146 8.48 -5.13 5.71
CA ILE A 146 8.04 -6.31 4.95
C ILE A 146 8.96 -7.52 5.18
N CYS A 147 8.38 -8.73 5.08
CA CYS A 147 9.07 -10.01 5.30
C CYS A 147 9.68 -10.20 6.70
N LYS A 148 9.28 -9.38 7.67
CA LYS A 148 9.63 -9.55 9.09
C LYS A 148 8.46 -10.17 9.84
N GLN A 149 8.77 -10.69 11.03
CA GLN A 149 7.79 -11.25 11.96
C GLN A 149 7.59 -10.29 13.14
N PRO A 150 6.33 -10.00 13.54
CA PRO A 150 5.07 -10.47 12.95
C PRO A 150 4.82 -9.86 11.57
N PRO A 151 3.79 -10.33 10.83
CA PRO A 151 3.34 -9.70 9.60
C PRO A 151 3.25 -8.17 9.71
N SER A 152 3.53 -7.49 8.61
CA SER A 152 3.50 -6.02 8.58
C SER A 152 2.08 -5.52 8.81
N ALA A 153 1.92 -4.43 9.55
CA ALA A 153 0.61 -3.90 9.90
C ALA A 153 0.43 -2.46 9.42
N ALA A 154 -0.77 -2.15 8.93
CA ALA A 154 -1.20 -0.78 8.65
C ALA A 154 -2.61 -0.50 9.15
N ILE A 155 -2.92 0.75 9.47
CA ILE A 155 -4.27 1.20 9.82
C ILE A 155 -4.70 2.25 8.81
N ILE A 156 -5.90 2.13 8.26
CA ILE A 156 -6.46 3.05 7.26
C ILE A 156 -7.84 3.51 7.69
N GLN A 157 -8.05 4.82 7.76
CA GLN A 157 -9.36 5.42 7.94
C GLN A 157 -10.13 5.39 6.62
N ILE A 158 -11.29 4.73 6.65
CA ILE A 158 -12.20 4.64 5.51
C ILE A 158 -13.27 5.73 5.55
N LYS A 159 -13.37 6.46 4.43
CA LYS A 159 -14.45 7.41 4.15
C LYS A 159 -15.23 6.94 2.93
N MET A 160 -16.47 6.49 3.14
CA MET A 160 -17.32 5.91 2.08
C MET A 160 -17.44 6.83 0.84
N ALA A 161 -17.56 8.13 1.04
CA ALA A 161 -17.65 9.10 -0.06
C ALA A 161 -16.33 9.35 -0.83
N LYS A 162 -15.22 8.68 -0.46
CA LYS A 162 -13.86 9.00 -0.93
C LYS A 162 -13.06 7.77 -1.36
N SER A 163 -13.65 6.88 -2.17
CA SER A 163 -13.02 5.62 -2.61
C SER A 163 -11.55 5.79 -3.08
N LYS A 164 -11.29 6.72 -4.01
CA LYS A 164 -9.93 6.98 -4.53
C LYS A 164 -8.91 7.37 -3.45
N GLN A 165 -9.33 8.13 -2.42
CA GLN A 165 -8.42 8.52 -1.33
C GLN A 165 -8.14 7.35 -0.40
N ASN A 166 -9.12 6.44 -0.20
CA ASN A 166 -8.92 5.24 0.59
C ASN A 166 -7.92 4.30 -0.10
N VAL A 167 -8.07 4.09 -1.42
CA VAL A 167 -7.12 3.30 -2.22
C VAL A 167 -5.72 3.90 -2.17
N ALA A 168 -5.59 5.20 -2.40
CA ALA A 168 -4.28 5.85 -2.31
C ALA A 168 -3.64 5.75 -0.91
N ALA A 169 -4.45 5.79 0.16
CA ALA A 169 -3.96 5.56 1.52
C ALA A 169 -3.37 4.15 1.68
N ILE A 170 -4.06 3.13 1.17
CA ILE A 170 -3.59 1.74 1.22
C ILE A 170 -2.28 1.60 0.45
N VAL A 171 -2.21 2.13 -0.79
CA VAL A 171 -1.00 2.06 -1.61
C VAL A 171 0.16 2.82 -0.96
N HIS A 172 -0.11 3.97 -0.34
CA HIS A 172 0.89 4.75 0.40
C HIS A 172 1.49 3.95 1.57
N GLU A 173 0.65 3.31 2.38
CA GLU A 173 1.13 2.51 3.50
C GLU A 173 1.84 1.22 3.04
N ILE A 174 1.38 0.58 1.96
CA ILE A 174 2.13 -0.53 1.32
C ILE A 174 3.50 -0.04 0.84
N GLY A 175 3.58 1.14 0.23
CA GLY A 175 4.84 1.77 -0.17
C GLY A 175 5.80 1.94 1.01
N HIS A 176 5.30 2.44 2.15
CA HIS A 176 6.09 2.51 3.38
C HIS A 176 6.56 1.14 3.84
N ILE A 177 5.68 0.14 3.92
CA ILE A 177 6.00 -1.24 4.34
C ILE A 177 7.11 -1.84 3.45
N LEU A 178 7.02 -1.63 2.13
CA LEU A 178 8.00 -2.06 1.14
C LEU A 178 9.32 -1.27 1.22
N GLY A 179 9.31 -0.10 1.87
CA GLY A 179 10.50 0.65 2.28
C GLY A 179 10.67 2.03 1.67
N ALA A 180 9.68 2.52 0.90
CA ALA A 180 9.68 3.88 0.37
C ALA A 180 9.50 4.92 1.47
N THR A 181 10.16 6.06 1.30
CA THR A 181 10.00 7.26 2.13
C THR A 181 8.99 8.23 1.50
N HIS A 182 8.68 9.33 2.19
CA HIS A 182 7.86 10.39 1.60
C HIS A 182 8.63 11.15 0.52
N ASP A 183 7.93 11.48 -0.57
CA ASP A 183 8.47 12.37 -1.59
C ASP A 183 8.61 13.80 -1.03
N ASN A 184 9.80 14.40 -1.17
CA ASN A 184 10.05 15.76 -0.67
C ASN A 184 9.34 16.82 -1.52
N GLU A 185 9.38 16.65 -2.85
CA GLU A 185 8.80 17.59 -3.81
C GLU A 185 8.05 16.85 -4.93
N CYS A 186 6.94 16.19 -4.58
CA CYS A 186 5.98 15.76 -5.58
C CYS A 186 4.57 16.36 -5.37
N ARG A 187 3.96 16.79 -6.48
CA ARG A 187 2.52 17.02 -6.57
C ARG A 187 1.89 15.79 -7.22
N CYS A 188 0.85 15.27 -6.60
CA CYS A 188 0.04 14.17 -7.13
C CYS A 188 0.62 12.75 -6.99
N CYS A 189 1.78 12.57 -6.35
CA CYS A 189 2.35 11.24 -6.10
C CYS A 189 1.71 10.50 -4.93
N VAL A 190 1.73 9.16 -5.01
CA VAL A 190 1.22 8.28 -3.95
C VAL A 190 2.01 8.42 -2.64
N MET A 191 3.32 8.66 -2.69
CA MET A 191 4.17 8.83 -1.50
C MET A 191 4.26 10.29 -1.01
N SER A 192 3.39 11.18 -1.49
CA SER A 192 3.31 12.54 -0.93
C SER A 192 2.91 12.49 0.56
N PRO A 193 3.56 13.25 1.45
CA PRO A 193 3.21 13.32 2.87
C PRO A 193 1.84 13.98 3.12
N SER A 194 1.31 14.71 2.12
CA SER A 194 -0.01 15.33 2.19
C SER A 194 -1.03 14.53 1.40
N ASN A 195 -2.01 13.96 2.10
CA ASN A 195 -3.14 13.25 1.51
C ASN A 195 -4.00 14.06 0.52
N LYS A 196 -3.98 15.40 0.62
CA LYS A 196 -4.67 16.30 -0.33
C LYS A 196 -4.07 16.21 -1.73
N LYS A 197 -2.84 15.72 -1.84
CA LYS A 197 -2.08 15.60 -3.08
C LYS A 197 -1.99 14.15 -3.57
N TRP A 198 -2.81 13.21 -3.10
CA TRP A 198 -2.85 11.85 -3.66
C TRP A 198 -3.70 11.74 -4.94
N SER A 199 -3.90 12.84 -5.68
CA SER A 199 -4.97 12.96 -6.67
C SER A 199 -4.71 12.20 -7.98
N ASP A 200 -3.46 11.99 -8.39
CA ASP A 200 -3.15 11.46 -9.73
C ASP A 200 -2.13 10.32 -9.65
N LYS A 201 -2.63 9.15 -9.22
CA LYS A 201 -2.26 7.77 -9.61
C LYS A 201 -0.80 7.38 -9.91
N GLU A 202 0.21 8.15 -9.53
CA GLU A 202 1.57 7.93 -10.02
C GLU A 202 2.57 7.77 -8.86
N TRP A 203 3.49 6.84 -9.04
CA TRP A 203 4.70 6.76 -8.24
C TRP A 203 5.68 7.82 -8.74
N SER A 204 6.30 8.55 -7.83
CA SER A 204 7.42 9.42 -8.19
C SER A 204 8.60 8.57 -8.67
N GLN A 205 9.47 9.17 -9.47
CA GLN A 205 10.72 8.51 -9.85
C GLN A 205 11.60 8.22 -8.62
N GLU A 206 11.59 9.09 -7.60
CA GLU A 206 12.33 8.91 -6.35
C GLU A 206 11.86 7.65 -5.62
N SER A 207 10.55 7.53 -5.42
CA SER A 207 9.93 6.37 -4.77
C SER A 207 10.20 5.07 -5.54
N LEU A 208 10.11 5.08 -6.88
CA LEU A 208 10.44 3.91 -7.70
C LEU A 208 11.89 3.46 -7.52
N GLN A 209 12.83 4.40 -7.51
CA GLN A 209 14.25 4.09 -7.30
C GLN A 209 14.52 3.51 -5.92
N GLU A 210 13.87 4.03 -4.88
CA GLU A 210 13.98 3.47 -3.53
C GLU A 210 13.47 2.03 -3.48
N LEU A 211 12.29 1.76 -4.05
CA LEU A 211 11.68 0.43 -4.07
C LEU A 211 12.54 -0.59 -4.84
N VAL A 212 13.04 -0.22 -6.03
CA VAL A 212 13.96 -1.07 -6.80
C VAL A 212 15.22 -1.41 -5.98
N LYS A 213 15.79 -0.43 -5.27
CA LYS A 213 16.93 -0.68 -4.39
C LYS A 213 16.59 -1.65 -3.26
N LYS A 214 15.40 -1.56 -2.66
CA LYS A 214 14.97 -2.52 -1.62
C LYS A 214 14.82 -3.94 -2.20
N GLN A 215 14.30 -4.06 -3.41
CA GLN A 215 14.20 -5.33 -4.15
C GLN A 215 15.59 -5.91 -4.44
N GLU A 216 16.52 -5.14 -4.99
CA GLU A 216 17.90 -5.58 -5.29
C GLU A 216 18.68 -6.00 -4.04
N MET A 217 18.38 -5.38 -2.89
CA MET A 217 18.92 -5.78 -1.59
C MET A 217 18.32 -7.08 -1.04
N GLY A 218 17.36 -7.70 -1.74
CA GLY A 218 16.70 -8.95 -1.33
C GLY A 218 15.74 -8.80 -0.15
N LEU A 219 15.28 -7.58 0.14
CA LEU A 219 14.43 -7.31 1.31
C LEU A 219 12.99 -7.81 1.13
N TRP A 220 12.60 -8.19 -0.09
CA TRP A 220 11.27 -8.66 -0.46
C TRP A 220 11.20 -10.17 -0.69
N LYS A 221 12.20 -10.92 -0.22
CA LYS A 221 12.35 -12.35 -0.51
C LYS A 221 11.12 -13.19 -0.16
N CYS A 222 10.37 -12.83 0.90
CA CYS A 222 9.14 -13.54 1.23
C CYS A 222 8.10 -13.44 0.11
N LEU A 223 8.03 -12.33 -0.62
CA LEU A 223 7.02 -12.06 -1.65
C LEU A 223 7.25 -12.83 -2.96
N GLU A 224 8.29 -13.67 -3.04
CA GLU A 224 8.58 -14.47 -4.24
C GLU A 224 7.73 -15.75 -4.30
N ASN A 225 7.07 -16.15 -3.20
CA ASN A 225 6.15 -17.29 -3.24
C ASN A 225 4.86 -16.90 -3.98
N LYS A 226 4.33 -17.86 -4.74
CA LYS A 226 2.96 -17.72 -5.21
C LYS A 226 2.01 -17.84 -4.01
N PRO A 227 0.95 -17.02 -3.94
CA PRO A 227 -0.06 -17.12 -2.89
C PRO A 227 -0.58 -18.54 -2.78
N SER A 228 -0.61 -19.04 -1.54
CA SER A 228 -0.99 -20.43 -1.26
C SER A 228 -2.51 -20.64 -1.22
N LYS A 229 -3.26 -19.54 -1.03
CA LYS A 229 -4.73 -19.48 -1.01
C LYS A 229 -5.19 -18.20 -1.68
N MET A 230 -6.27 -18.27 -2.44
CA MET A 230 -7.01 -17.09 -2.89
C MET A 230 -8.23 -16.94 -1.98
N TYR A 231 -8.61 -15.71 -1.67
CA TYR A 231 -9.90 -15.42 -1.05
C TYR A 231 -11.01 -15.72 -2.06
N ASP A 232 -11.71 -16.84 -1.88
CA ASP A 232 -12.89 -17.21 -2.68
C ASP A 232 -14.17 -16.71 -1.97
N GLU A 233 -15.04 -16.02 -2.70
CA GLU A 233 -16.34 -15.54 -2.17
C GLU A 233 -17.29 -16.70 -1.77
N ASP A 234 -16.99 -17.93 -2.22
CA ASP A 234 -17.92 -19.08 -2.22
C ASP A 234 -17.82 -20.04 -1.01
N GLU A 235 -16.92 -19.82 -0.04
CA GLU A 235 -16.75 -20.76 1.09
C GLU A 235 -17.93 -20.81 2.10
N ASP A 236 -18.97 -19.97 1.95
CA ASP A 236 -20.14 -19.95 2.85
C ASP A 236 -21.46 -20.48 2.22
N LYS A 237 -21.41 -21.19 1.09
CA LYS A 237 -22.59 -21.96 0.64
C LYS A 237 -22.70 -23.25 1.46
N CYS A 238 -23.48 -23.21 2.54
CA CYS A 238 -24.00 -24.42 3.16
C CYS A 238 -24.79 -25.23 2.10
N ASP A 239 -24.42 -26.50 1.92
CA ASP A 239 -25.26 -27.52 1.26
C ASP A 239 -26.61 -27.70 1.99
#